data_AF-A0A926H7M4-F1
#
_entry.id   AF-A0A926H7M4-F1
#
_cell.length_a   1.000
_cell.length_b   1.000
_cell.length_c   1.000
_cell.angle_alpha   90.00
_cell.angle_beta   90.00
_cell.angle_gamma   90.00
#
_symmetry.space_group_name_H-M   'P 1'
#
loop_
_entity.id
_entity.type
_entity.pdbx_description
1 polymer ?
#
loop_
_entity_poly.entity_id
_entity_poly.type
_entity_poly.pdbx_seq_one_letter_code
_entity_poly.pdbx_strand_id
1 'polypeptide(L)'
;MKVEHLTFTRFVAAILVVLFHIGGTSLDPNSIAGSLLGVGNSAVSYFFALSGFILVVSNVRDGRLPARIPRATFWRNRFARIYPLYLVALGLTILFGALTGSDLAEEL
;
A
#
# COMPACT_ATOMS: atom_id res chain seq x y z
N MET A 1 -20.60 -10.53 -15.28
CA MET A 1 -19.63 -9.53 -15.78
C MET A 1 -18.21 -9.98 -15.43
N LYS A 2 -17.28 -10.01 -16.39
CA LYS A 2 -15.88 -10.41 -16.17
C LYS A 2 -15.14 -9.32 -15.42
N VAL A 3 -14.76 -9.60 -14.18
CA VAL A 3 -14.01 -8.67 -13.29
C VAL A 3 -12.53 -8.56 -13.70
N GLU A 4 -12.08 -9.41 -14.62
CA GLU A 4 -10.71 -9.49 -15.14
C GLU A 4 -10.18 -8.13 -15.63
N HIS A 5 -11.02 -7.35 -16.33
CA HIS A 5 -10.61 -6.07 -16.90
C HIS A 5 -10.25 -5.02 -15.83
N LEU A 6 -10.92 -5.02 -14.67
CA LEU A 6 -10.57 -4.14 -13.54
C LEU A 6 -9.30 -4.62 -12.81
N THR A 7 -9.00 -5.91 -12.87
CA THR A 7 -7.79 -6.46 -12.25
C THR A 7 -6.55 -6.00 -13.01
N PHE A 8 -6.65 -5.88 -14.34
CA PHE A 8 -5.59 -5.36 -15.20
C PHE A 8 -5.33 -3.87 -14.96
N THR A 9 -6.38 -3.03 -14.87
CA THR A 9 -6.17 -1.59 -14.58
C THR A 9 -5.57 -1.35 -13.20
N ARG A 10 -5.86 -2.22 -12.22
CA ARG A 10 -5.19 -2.19 -10.91
C ARG A 10 -3.70 -2.45 -11.01
N PHE A 11 -3.28 -3.40 -11.85
CA PHE A 11 -1.87 -3.70 -12.08
C PHE A 11 -1.13 -2.50 -12.68
N VAL A 12 -1.72 -1.86 -13.69
CA VAL A 12 -1.18 -0.63 -14.29
C VAL A 12 -1.06 0.47 -13.24
N ALA A 13 -2.10 0.67 -12.42
CA ALA A 13 -2.08 1.66 -11.35
C ALA A 13 -0.99 1.36 -10.30
N ALA A 14 -0.76 0.10 -9.93
CA ALA A 14 0.30 -0.27 -8.99
C ALA A 14 1.69 0.09 -9.51
N ILE A 15 1.97 -0.15 -10.81
CA ILE A 15 3.23 0.24 -11.44
C ILE A 15 3.39 1.76 -11.40
N LEU A 16 2.36 2.52 -11.75
CA LEU A 16 2.40 3.98 -11.70
C LEU A 16 2.69 4.51 -10.29
N VAL A 17 2.15 3.88 -9.24
CA VAL A 17 2.42 4.24 -7.84
C VAL A 17 3.88 3.97 -7.46
N VAL A 18 4.45 2.86 -7.90
CA VAL A 18 5.87 2.52 -7.66
C VAL A 18 6.78 3.51 -8.40
N LEU A 19 6.50 3.77 -9.67
CA LEU A 19 7.25 4.76 -10.46
C LEU A 19 7.15 6.15 -9.85
N PHE A 20 6.00 6.54 -9.31
CA PHE A 20 5.83 7.78 -8.57
C PHE A 20 6.76 7.88 -7.36
N HIS A 21 6.86 6.84 -6.54
CA HIS A 21 7.71 6.85 -5.35
C HIS A 21 9.21 6.79 -5.69
N ILE A 22 9.59 6.10 -6.77
CA ILE A 22 10.99 6.00 -7.20
C ILE A 22 11.45 7.28 -7.93
N GLY A 23 10.60 7.81 -8.82
CA GLY A 23 10.93 8.95 -9.67
C GLY A 23 10.69 10.31 -9.01
N GLY A 24 9.74 10.40 -8.08
CA GLY A 24 9.37 11.65 -7.41
C GLY A 24 10.44 12.23 -6.49
N THR A 25 11.44 11.45 -6.09
CA THR A 25 12.54 11.90 -5.21
C THR A 25 13.77 12.40 -5.95
N SER A 26 13.89 12.17 -7.26
CA SER A 26 15.16 12.35 -7.99
C SER A 26 15.04 13.08 -9.34
N LEU A 27 13.82 13.40 -9.79
CA LEU A 27 13.57 14.00 -11.11
C LEU A 27 13.16 15.47 -10.99
N ASP A 28 13.68 16.29 -11.91
CA ASP A 28 13.32 17.71 -12.01
C ASP A 28 11.80 17.86 -12.24
N PRO A 29 11.08 18.59 -11.35
CA PRO A 29 9.64 18.83 -11.47
C PRO A 29 9.23 19.48 -12.80
N ASN A 30 10.14 20.22 -13.46
CA ASN A 30 9.88 20.90 -14.73
C ASN A 30 10.07 20.01 -15.96
N SER A 31 10.59 18.79 -15.78
CA SER A 31 10.70 17.81 -16.86
C SER A 31 9.35 17.15 -17.15
N ILE A 32 9.15 16.70 -18.40
CA ILE A 32 7.95 15.92 -18.79
C ILE A 32 7.77 14.71 -17.87
N ALA A 33 8.87 14.06 -17.48
CA ALA A 33 8.87 12.95 -16.54
C ALA A 33 8.41 13.38 -15.13
N GLY A 34 8.92 14.50 -14.61
CA GLY A 34 8.50 15.06 -13.32
C GLY A 34 7.02 15.46 -13.29
N SER A 35 6.53 16.11 -14.35
CA SER A 35 5.12 16.48 -14.46
C SER A 35 4.18 15.28 -14.57
N LEU A 36 4.57 14.22 -15.29
CA LEU A 36 3.80 12.96 -15.36
C LEU A 36 3.77 12.25 -14.00
N LEU A 37 4.88 12.29 -13.26
CA LEU A 37 4.94 11.73 -11.92
C LEU A 37 4.13 12.56 -10.92
N GLY A 38 3.99 13.87 -11.09
CA GLY A 38 3.07 14.69 -10.30
C GLY A 38 1.62 14.19 -10.32
N VAL A 39 1.20 13.49 -11.39
CA VAL A 39 -0.12 12.83 -11.51
C VAL A 39 -0.21 11.52 -10.70
N GLY A 40 0.92 11.00 -10.21
CA GLY A 40 1.03 9.76 -9.42
C GLY A 40 0.20 9.76 -8.14
N ASN A 41 -0.05 10.93 -7.53
CA ASN A 41 -0.97 11.05 -6.40
C ASN A 41 -2.42 10.62 -6.76
N SER A 42 -2.86 10.93 -7.99
CA SER A 42 -4.16 10.48 -8.50
C SER A 42 -4.17 8.98 -8.76
N ALA A 43 -3.04 8.39 -9.16
CA ALA A 43 -2.92 6.94 -9.36
C ALA A 43 -3.05 6.16 -8.04
N VAL A 44 -2.51 6.69 -6.93
CA VAL A 44 -2.70 6.13 -5.58
C VAL A 44 -4.18 6.11 -5.21
N SER A 45 -4.87 7.24 -5.39
CA SER A 45 -6.30 7.36 -5.09
C SER A 45 -7.15 6.40 -5.93
N TYR A 46 -6.85 6.30 -7.23
CA TYR A 46 -7.49 5.35 -8.14
C TYR A 46 -7.27 3.89 -7.70
N PHE A 47 -6.03 3.52 -7.37
CA PHE A 47 -5.70 2.17 -6.94
C PHE A 47 -6.47 1.75 -5.67
N PHE A 48 -6.56 2.64 -4.69
CA PHE A 48 -7.30 2.36 -3.45
C PHE A 48 -8.81 2.24 -3.68
N ALA A 49 -9.41 3.16 -4.44
CA ALA A 49 -10.84 3.10 -4.75
C ALA A 49 -11.22 1.81 -5.49
N LEU A 50 -10.43 1.43 -6.50
CA LEU A 50 -10.65 0.22 -7.29
C LEU A 50 -10.47 -1.05 -6.44
N SER A 51 -9.45 -1.09 -5.58
CA SER A 51 -9.18 -2.23 -4.69
C SER A 51 -10.30 -2.44 -3.67
N GLY A 52 -10.82 -1.35 -3.10
CA GLY A 52 -11.97 -1.39 -2.20
C GLY A 52 -13.23 -1.89 -2.92
N PHE A 53 -13.50 -1.37 -4.11
CA PHE A 53 -14.62 -1.80 -4.94
C PHE A 53 -14.58 -3.30 -5.26
N ILE A 54 -13.44 -3.81 -5.76
CA ILE A 54 -13.27 -5.23 -6.09
C ILE A 54 -13.44 -6.10 -4.85
N LEU A 55 -12.91 -5.69 -3.70
CA LEU A 55 -13.04 -6.44 -2.45
C LEU A 55 -14.52 -6.63 -2.07
N VAL A 56 -15.32 -5.55 -2.10
CA VAL A 56 -16.75 -5.63 -1.78
C VAL A 56 -17.47 -6.49 -2.80
N VAL A 57 -17.29 -6.25 -4.10
CA VAL A 57 -17.95 -7.00 -5.17
C VAL A 57 -17.61 -8.50 -5.09
N SER A 58 -16.35 -8.85 -4.83
CA SER A 58 -15.91 -10.25 -4.68
C SER A 58 -16.55 -10.92 -3.47
N ASN A 59 -16.59 -10.25 -2.32
CA ASN A 59 -17.17 -10.83 -1.11
C ASN A 59 -18.70 -10.95 -1.19
N VAL A 60 -19.37 -10.02 -1.86
CA VAL A 60 -20.82 -10.11 -2.15
C VAL A 60 -21.10 -11.27 -3.09
N ARG A 61 -20.33 -11.40 -4.18
CA ARG A 61 -20.50 -12.47 -5.17
C ARG A 61 -20.30 -13.86 -4.57
N ASP A 62 -19.32 -14.03 -3.69
CA ASP A 62 -19.03 -15.31 -3.03
C ASP A 62 -19.98 -15.60 -1.85
N GLY A 63 -20.97 -14.74 -1.58
CA GLY A 63 -21.88 -14.88 -0.43
C GLY A 63 -21.16 -14.75 0.92
N ARG A 64 -19.92 -14.26 0.92
CA ARG A 64 -19.04 -14.16 2.09
C ARG A 64 -19.25 -12.88 2.89
N LEU A 65 -20.06 -11.94 2.39
CA LEU A 65 -20.38 -10.71 3.09
C LEU A 65 -21.64 -10.91 3.97
N PRO A 66 -21.51 -11.05 5.29
CA PRO A 66 -22.67 -11.16 6.17
C PRO A 66 -23.42 -9.83 6.25
N ALA A 67 -24.75 -9.87 6.38
CA ALA A 67 -25.62 -8.69 6.47
C ALA A 67 -25.24 -7.74 7.63
N ARG A 68 -24.64 -8.28 8.70
CA ARG A 68 -24.01 -7.52 9.78
C ARG A 68 -22.71 -8.18 10.21
N ILE A 69 -21.64 -7.41 10.30
CA ILE A 69 -20.40 -7.80 10.97
C ILE A 69 -20.43 -7.20 12.39
N PRO A 70 -20.33 -8.01 13.45
CA PRO A 70 -20.21 -7.48 14.80
C PRO A 70 -18.99 -6.55 14.91
N ARG A 71 -19.18 -5.35 15.49
CA ARG A 71 -18.11 -4.35 15.62
C ARG A 71 -16.86 -4.92 16.29
N ALA A 72 -17.05 -5.72 17.33
CA ALA A 72 -15.96 -6.39 18.05
C ALA A 72 -15.15 -7.34 17.13
N THR A 73 -15.82 -8.14 16.30
CA THR A 73 -15.17 -9.07 15.37
C THR A 73 -14.39 -8.32 14.29
N PHE A 74 -14.93 -7.23 13.76
CA PHE A 74 -14.24 -6.38 12.79
C PHE A 74 -12.93 -5.83 13.35
N TRP A 75 -12.97 -5.20 14.54
CA TRP A 75 -11.78 -4.64 15.16
C TRP A 75 -10.77 -5.71 15.55
N ARG A 76 -11.20 -6.84 16.10
CA ARG A 76 -10.32 -7.96 16.43
C ARG A 76 -9.56 -8.47 15.20
N ASN A 77 -10.26 -8.69 14.08
CA ASN A 77 -9.64 -9.17 12.84
C ASN A 77 -8.68 -8.13 12.26
N ARG A 78 -8.99 -6.84 12.38
CA ARG A 78 -8.12 -5.75 11.94
C ARG A 78 -6.85 -5.68 12.78
N PHE A 79 -6.97 -5.78 14.10
CA PHE A 79 -5.82 -5.82 15.01
C PHE A 79 -4.93 -7.03 14.74
N ALA A 80 -5.52 -8.23 14.66
CA ALA A 80 -4.77 -9.46 14.40
C ALA A 80 -4.02 -9.45 13.05
N ARG A 81 -4.50 -8.67 12.07
CA ARG A 81 -3.85 -8.55 10.75
C ARG A 81 -2.79 -7.45 10.70
N ILE A 82 -3.06 -6.29 11.29
CA ILE A 82 -2.19 -5.11 11.16
C ILE A 82 -1.05 -5.15 12.19
N TYR A 83 -1.36 -5.47 13.45
CA TYR A 83 -0.41 -5.30 14.55
C TYR A 83 0.84 -6.18 14.44
N PRO A 84 0.74 -7.48 14.06
CA PRO A 84 1.94 -8.32 13.92
C PRO A 84 2.92 -7.78 12.89
N LEU A 85 2.42 -7.29 11.75
CA LEU A 85 3.28 -6.71 10.71
C LEU A 85 3.98 -5.45 11.20
N TYR A 86 3.28 -4.59 11.94
CA TYR A 86 3.86 -3.37 12.52
C TYR A 86 4.93 -3.69 13.56
N LEU A 87 4.71 -4.68 14.43
CA LEU A 87 5.70 -5.10 15.42
C LEU A 87 6.95 -5.66 14.76
N VAL A 88 6.79 -6.48 13.70
CA VAL A 88 7.92 -6.99 12.91
C VAL A 88 8.67 -5.84 12.24
N ALA A 89 7.97 -4.92 11.58
CA ALA A 89 8.58 -3.76 10.95
C ALA A 89 9.35 -2.90 11.96
N LEU A 90 8.75 -2.62 13.12
CA LEU A 90 9.38 -1.87 14.21
C LEU A 90 10.64 -2.59 14.73
N GLY A 91 10.55 -3.91 14.95
CA GLY A 91 11.70 -4.71 15.38
C GLY A 91 12.83 -4.69 14.35
N LEU A 92 12.51 -4.80 13.06
CA LEU A 92 13.49 -4.68 11.97
C LEU A 92 14.11 -3.29 11.91
N THR A 93 13.33 -2.22 12.09
CA THR A 93 13.84 -0.85 12.12
C THR A 93 14.78 -0.62 13.31
N ILE A 94 14.42 -1.10 14.50
CA ILE A 94 15.29 -1.02 15.69
C ILE A 94 16.57 -1.82 15.48
N LEU A 95 16.46 -3.06 14.97
CA LEU A 95 17.61 -3.92 14.67
C LEU A 95 18.53 -3.27 13.64
N PHE A 96 17.98 -2.75 12.54
CA PHE A 96 18.75 -2.06 11.50
C PHE A 96 19.46 -0.81 12.06
N GLY A 97 18.77 -0.04 12.89
CA GLY A 97 19.35 1.12 13.57
C GLY A 97 20.44 0.74 14.57
N ALA A 98 20.29 -0.38 15.30
CA ALA A 98 21.30 -0.86 16.24
C ALA A 98 22.56 -1.37 15.52
N LEU A 99 22.40 -2.11 14.42
CA LEU A 99 23.52 -2.61 13.60
C LEU A 99 24.29 -1.47 12.91
N THR A 100 23.57 -0.49 12.34
CA THR A 100 24.22 0.65 11.67
C THR A 100 24.75 1.67 12.69
N GLY A 101 24.11 1.77 13.86
CA GLY A 101 24.47 2.68 14.93
C GLY A 101 25.73 2.27 15.71
N SER A 102 26.05 0.96 15.78
CA SER A 102 27.34 0.50 16.33
C SER A 102 28.51 0.94 15.47
N ASP A 103 28.35 0.96 14.15
CA ASP A 103 29.39 1.35 13.21
C ASP A 103 29.71 2.87 13.30
N LEU A 104 28.70 3.71 13.55
CA LEU A 104 28.87 5.17 13.71
C LEU A 104 29.40 5.58 15.09
N ALA A 105 29.29 4.71 16.10
CA ALA A 105 29.77 4.96 17.46
C ALA A 105 31.23 4.54 17.66
N GLU A 106 31.76 3.62 16.84
CA GLU A 106 33.19 3.28 16.82
C GLU A 106 34.05 4.27 16.02
N GLU A 107 33.45 5.07 15.14
CA GLU A 107 34.15 6.04 14.28
C GLU A 107 34.31 7.44 14.93
N LEU A 108 33.78 7.65 16.15
CA LEU A 108 33.89 8.88 16.96
C LEU A 108 34.79 8.68 18.18
#